data_AF-A0A2G5T9E7-F1
#
_entry.id   AF-A0A2G5T9E7-F1
#
_cell.length_a   1.000
_cell.length_b   1.000
_cell.length_c   1.000
_cell.angle_alpha   90.00
_cell.angle_beta   90.00
_cell.angle_gamma   90.00
#
_symmetry.space_group_name_H-M   'P 1'
#
loop_
_entity.id
_entity.type
_entity.pdbx_description
1 polymer ?
#
loop_
_entity_poly.entity_id
_entity_poly.type
_entity_poly.pdbx_seq_one_letter_code
_entity_poly.pdbx_strand_id
1 'polypeptide(L)'
;MRTPVLLLAFLAILVHADPLILPLNKFLSFGTSLVKNVEPGADLYLASKDSDEYLKNIQITTGGNSITLDSLNGFNADSSPICLRIIDTMTVSTTNNDTISSWLGGNLYVTTKTQADDPNFSVYVIKTQHNITMKSGTSVILNTKLEPFVYIDQPYKTSYVSGIQQSKDAVVDFKWGIPSYNWQSVDTNNTFFKNPMDLKNDTYRSYVFFDHIEPLQIGFEYWYITANGSITMQIENKFITDQNYTTTGTTTTGLVVNELLFYPHIVTFQPDYTRTGFAGFLVSVFPENEIWFTMNYDTAHTTIDFNRTSATEDRSWAPGQARTLTINSTSQFPGIFYCQYFSFAGDLLPMTSTSSPTTSMSGSTGMTTNTTVVSTTTVGTTTSGACSMSLWIVFVSIVYIFC
;
A
#
# COMPACT_ATOMS: atom_id res chain seq x y z
N MET A 1 29.79 -36.67 44.58
CA MET A 1 30.02 -35.91 43.34
C MET A 1 28.86 -36.16 42.38
N ARG A 2 27.87 -35.26 42.35
CA ARG A 2 26.92 -35.11 41.25
C ARG A 2 26.59 -33.63 41.15
N THR A 3 27.19 -32.98 40.17
CA THR A 3 26.90 -31.59 39.78
C THR A 3 25.58 -31.58 39.02
N PRO A 4 24.58 -30.76 39.38
CA PRO A 4 23.48 -30.51 38.48
C PRO A 4 23.91 -29.45 37.46
N VAL A 5 23.91 -29.83 36.19
CA VAL A 5 24.01 -28.89 35.06
C VAL A 5 22.65 -28.21 34.93
N LEU A 6 22.57 -26.92 35.25
CA LEU A 6 21.40 -26.10 34.99
C LEU A 6 21.46 -25.67 33.51
N LEU A 7 20.64 -26.31 32.66
CA LEU A 7 20.49 -25.94 31.26
C LEU A 7 19.54 -24.73 31.19
N LEU A 8 20.09 -23.53 31.05
CA LEU A 8 19.30 -22.31 30.80
C LEU A 8 18.93 -22.29 29.31
N ALA A 9 17.74 -22.76 28.97
CA ALA A 9 17.18 -22.60 27.64
C ALA A 9 16.78 -21.12 27.46
N PHE A 10 17.64 -20.33 26.81
CA PHE A 10 17.27 -19.01 26.32
C PHE A 10 16.19 -19.18 25.25
N LEU A 11 14.96 -18.86 25.61
CA LEU A 11 13.88 -18.66 24.65
C LEU A 11 14.19 -17.33 23.94
N ALA A 12 14.92 -17.39 22.83
CA ALA A 12 15.08 -16.25 21.94
C ALA A 12 13.73 -16.05 21.23
N ILE A 13 12.86 -15.24 21.83
CA ILE A 13 11.72 -14.69 21.11
C ILE A 13 12.32 -13.68 20.14
N LEU A 14 12.35 -14.04 18.85
CA LEU A 14 12.64 -13.12 17.77
C LEU A 14 11.51 -12.09 17.74
N VAL A 15 11.74 -10.93 18.37
CA VAL A 15 10.90 -9.76 18.19
C VAL A 15 11.36 -9.10 16.89
N HIS A 16 10.56 -9.22 15.84
CA HIS A 16 10.80 -8.52 14.59
C HIS A 16 10.33 -7.07 14.71
N ALA A 17 11.16 -6.13 14.23
CA ALA A 17 10.75 -4.76 14.06
C ALA A 17 9.84 -4.65 12.82
N ASP A 18 8.77 -3.89 12.94
CA ASP A 18 7.94 -3.47 11.81
C ASP A 18 8.41 -2.11 11.31
N PRO A 19 8.29 -1.82 10.00
CA PRO A 19 8.59 -0.50 9.50
C PRO A 19 7.60 0.53 10.05
N LEU A 20 8.05 1.78 10.17
CA LEU A 20 7.33 2.84 10.88
C LEU A 20 7.12 4.07 10.01
N ILE A 21 5.96 4.69 10.14
CA ILE A 21 5.69 6.04 9.66
C ILE A 21 5.49 6.95 10.88
N LEU A 22 6.27 8.03 10.95
CA LEU A 22 6.23 8.99 12.07
C LEU A 22 5.91 10.39 11.52
N PRO A 23 4.68 10.90 11.72
CA PRO A 23 4.32 12.24 11.27
C PRO A 23 5.07 13.32 12.06
N LEU A 24 5.65 14.29 11.36
CA LEU A 24 6.44 15.35 12.00
C LEU A 24 5.61 16.19 12.98
N ASN A 25 4.31 16.33 12.71
CA ASN A 25 3.38 17.07 13.57
C ASN A 25 3.07 16.41 14.91
N LYS A 26 3.60 15.21 15.19
CA LYS A 26 3.48 14.53 16.48
C LYS A 26 4.67 14.74 17.40
N PHE A 27 5.76 15.35 16.93
CA PHE A 27 6.90 15.67 17.78
C PHE A 27 6.67 16.98 18.53
N LEU A 28 6.49 16.87 19.84
CA LEU A 28 6.23 17.98 20.76
C LEU A 28 7.54 18.70 21.12
N SER A 29 7.43 20.00 21.41
CA SER A 29 8.55 20.89 21.75
C SER A 29 9.26 20.56 23.07
N PHE A 30 8.64 19.74 23.93
CA PHE A 30 9.17 19.39 25.23
C PHE A 30 9.73 17.97 25.25
N GLY A 31 11.06 17.87 25.22
CA GLY A 31 11.80 16.65 25.52
C GLY A 31 12.32 15.90 24.30
N THR A 32 12.93 14.75 24.57
CA THR A 32 13.45 13.83 23.57
C THR A 32 12.54 12.61 23.50
N SER A 33 12.01 12.33 22.32
CA SER A 33 11.14 11.19 22.06
C SER A 33 11.98 9.99 21.65
N LEU A 34 11.94 8.91 22.42
CA LEU A 34 12.48 7.62 22.02
C LEU A 34 11.55 6.97 20.98
N VAL A 35 12.08 6.66 19.81
CA VAL A 35 11.33 5.91 18.79
C VAL A 35 11.43 4.43 19.13
N LYS A 36 10.28 3.83 19.51
CA LYS A 36 10.20 2.41 19.85
C LYS A 36 10.21 1.55 18.58
N ASN A 37 10.64 0.30 18.73
CA ASN A 37 10.59 -0.73 17.68
C ASN A 37 11.44 -0.41 16.42
N VAL A 38 12.51 0.36 16.61
CA VAL A 38 13.52 0.57 15.58
C VAL A 38 14.65 -0.43 15.81
N GLU A 39 15.15 -1.04 14.72
CA GLU A 39 16.28 -1.95 14.79
C GLU A 39 17.57 -1.33 14.19
N PRO A 40 18.74 -1.67 14.73
CA PRO A 40 20.02 -1.34 14.12
C PRO A 40 20.10 -1.83 12.67
N GLY A 41 20.57 -0.98 11.77
CA GLY A 41 20.72 -1.30 10.35
C GLY A 41 19.55 -0.89 9.47
N ALA A 42 18.43 -0.44 10.04
CA ALA A 42 17.33 0.19 9.31
C ALA A 42 17.74 1.53 8.68
N ASP A 43 17.05 1.94 7.62
CA ASP A 43 17.22 3.24 6.97
C ASP A 43 16.06 4.18 7.31
N LEU A 44 16.39 5.43 7.61
CA LEU A 44 15.46 6.52 7.88
C LEU A 44 15.39 7.47 6.67
N TYR A 45 14.18 7.70 6.17
CA TYR A 45 13.88 8.62 5.08
C TYR A 45 12.98 9.77 5.55
N LEU A 46 13.13 10.93 4.92
CA LEU A 46 12.26 12.10 5.15
C LEU A 46 11.41 12.38 3.90
N ALA A 47 10.09 12.30 4.06
CA ALA A 47 9.12 12.73 3.07
C ALA A 47 8.48 14.05 3.49
N SER A 48 9.05 15.17 3.03
CA SER A 48 8.54 16.51 3.38
C SER A 48 8.78 17.55 2.28
N LYS A 49 7.88 18.53 2.21
CA LYS A 49 8.04 19.83 1.53
C LYS A 49 8.08 21.01 2.52
N ASP A 50 8.13 20.72 3.82
CA ASP A 50 8.26 21.74 4.85
C ASP A 50 9.59 22.50 4.66
N SER A 51 9.61 23.77 5.07
CA SER A 51 10.80 24.62 4.96
C SER A 51 11.97 24.07 5.77
N ASP A 52 13.17 24.11 5.20
CA ASP A 52 14.42 23.76 5.88
C ASP A 52 14.64 24.60 7.16
N GLU A 53 14.06 25.80 7.24
CA GLU A 53 14.07 26.62 8.45
C GLU A 53 13.43 25.92 9.66
N TYR A 54 12.38 25.12 9.43
CA TYR A 54 11.71 24.35 10.48
C TYR A 54 12.29 22.95 10.61
N LEU A 55 12.75 22.33 9.51
CA LEU A 55 13.33 21.00 9.54
C LEU A 55 14.69 20.97 10.25
N LYS A 56 15.51 22.03 10.13
CA LYS A 56 16.79 22.12 10.85
C LYS A 56 16.64 22.13 12.38
N ASN A 57 15.45 22.46 12.88
CA ASN A 57 15.14 22.48 14.31
C ASN A 57 14.74 21.11 14.85
N ILE A 58 14.58 20.09 13.99
CA ILE A 58 14.27 18.72 14.38
C ILE A 58 15.53 17.89 14.23
N GLN A 59 16.00 17.33 15.36
CA GLN A 59 17.22 16.56 15.45
C GLN A 59 16.91 15.07 15.63
N ILE A 60 17.63 14.23 14.89
CA ILE A 60 17.64 12.78 15.01
C ILE A 60 18.97 12.37 15.61
N THR A 61 18.94 11.52 16.64
CA THR A 61 20.15 10.96 17.27
C THR A 61 20.13 9.44 17.22
N THR A 62 21.23 8.84 16.76
CA THR A 62 21.49 7.40 16.77
C THR A 62 23.00 7.13 16.83
N GLY A 63 23.42 6.13 17.59
CA GLY A 63 24.82 5.74 17.76
C GLY A 63 25.69 6.83 18.39
N GLY A 64 25.07 7.74 19.16
CA GLY A 64 25.72 8.95 19.69
C GLY A 64 25.96 10.07 18.66
N ASN A 65 25.55 9.88 17.40
CA ASN A 65 25.63 10.89 16.35
C ASN A 65 24.27 11.57 16.18
N SER A 66 24.29 12.88 15.92
CA SER A 66 23.09 13.66 15.67
C SER A 66 23.13 14.34 14.31
N ILE A 67 22.00 14.32 13.60
CA ILE A 67 21.76 15.10 12.38
C ILE A 67 20.46 15.88 12.51
N THR A 68 20.28 16.90 11.67
CA THR A 68 19.03 17.66 11.57
C THR A 68 18.26 17.25 10.31
N LEU A 69 16.93 17.36 10.32
CA LEU A 69 16.10 16.82 9.24
C LEU A 69 16.28 17.52 7.88
N ASP A 70 16.69 18.78 7.86
CA ASP A 70 17.05 19.49 6.62
C ASP A 70 18.15 18.76 5.82
N SER A 71 19.07 18.08 6.51
CA SER A 71 20.13 17.29 5.85
C SER A 71 19.59 16.07 5.07
N LEU A 72 18.38 15.60 5.40
CA LEU A 72 17.70 14.52 4.68
C LEU A 72 16.71 15.05 3.63
N ASN A 73 16.49 16.37 3.57
CA ASN A 73 15.43 16.97 2.75
C ASN A 73 15.82 17.13 1.26
N GLY A 74 16.94 16.55 0.84
CA GLY A 74 17.45 16.57 -0.54
C GLY A 74 17.44 15.20 -1.23
N PHE A 75 18.10 15.14 -2.38
CA PHE A 75 18.34 13.92 -3.15
C PHE A 75 19.84 13.72 -3.39
N ASN A 76 20.25 12.47 -3.53
CA ASN A 76 21.58 12.11 -4.00
C ASN A 76 21.73 12.45 -5.50
N ALA A 77 22.96 12.36 -6.02
CA ALA A 77 23.25 12.65 -7.42
C ALA A 77 22.51 11.73 -8.42
N ASP A 78 22.13 10.53 -7.99
CA ASP A 78 21.34 9.56 -8.76
C ASP A 78 19.82 9.77 -8.62
N SER A 79 19.39 10.87 -8.00
CA SER A 79 17.99 11.18 -7.69
C SER A 79 17.31 10.27 -6.66
N SER A 80 18.05 9.39 -5.99
CA SER A 80 17.54 8.65 -4.83
C SER A 80 17.40 9.58 -3.61
N PRO A 81 16.42 9.35 -2.71
CA PRO A 81 16.31 10.15 -1.50
C PRO A 81 17.51 9.92 -0.57
N ILE A 82 17.97 10.98 0.09
CA ILE A 82 18.99 10.88 1.14
C ILE A 82 18.38 10.11 2.33
N CYS A 83 19.13 9.17 2.89
CA CYS A 83 18.72 8.42 4.08
C CYS A 83 19.80 8.43 5.16
N LEU A 84 19.37 8.18 6.40
CA LEU A 84 20.25 7.94 7.54
C LEU A 84 20.15 6.47 7.94
N ARG A 85 21.28 5.76 7.94
CA ARG A 85 21.38 4.41 8.51
C ARG A 85 21.36 4.49 10.04
N ILE A 86 20.42 3.78 10.65
CA ILE A 86 20.25 3.72 12.11
C ILE A 86 21.29 2.75 12.70
N ILE A 87 22.01 3.19 13.72
CA ILE A 87 23.14 2.45 14.29
C ILE A 87 22.71 1.67 15.54
N ASP A 88 21.83 2.24 16.34
CA ASP A 88 21.31 1.65 17.57
C ASP A 88 19.84 2.06 17.82
N THR A 89 19.54 2.68 18.97
CA THR A 89 18.28 3.37 19.21
C THR A 89 18.19 4.67 18.40
N MET A 90 16.96 5.06 18.09
CA MET A 90 16.68 6.35 17.46
C MET A 90 15.91 7.24 18.45
N THR A 91 16.38 8.47 18.63
CA THR A 91 15.63 9.50 19.35
C THR A 91 15.39 10.72 18.47
N VAL A 92 14.25 11.37 18.67
CA VAL A 92 13.88 12.62 17.99
C VAL A 92 13.69 13.73 19.03
N SER A 93 14.29 14.88 18.79
CA SER A 93 14.05 16.10 19.57
C SER A 93 13.75 17.25 18.63
N THR A 94 13.02 18.26 19.10
CA THR A 94 12.70 19.45 18.31
C THR A 94 12.77 20.70 19.16
N THR A 95 13.29 21.78 18.59
CA THR A 95 13.25 23.12 19.17
C THR A 95 12.15 23.98 18.56
N ASN A 96 11.40 23.47 17.58
CA ASN A 96 10.16 24.10 17.13
C ASN A 96 9.16 24.15 18.29
N ASN A 97 8.42 25.25 18.40
CA ASN A 97 7.28 25.29 19.33
C ASN A 97 6.12 24.42 18.81
N ASP A 98 5.20 24.05 19.70
CA ASP A 98 4.09 23.15 19.36
C ASP A 98 3.19 23.69 18.24
N THR A 99 3.04 25.01 18.14
CA THR A 99 2.31 25.64 17.03
C THR A 99 2.98 25.30 15.70
N ILE A 100 4.28 25.57 15.55
CA ILE A 100 5.04 25.27 14.33
C ILE A 100 5.00 23.77 14.04
N SER A 101 5.27 22.91 15.03
CA SER A 101 5.22 21.46 14.86
C SER A 101 3.85 21.00 14.32
N SER A 102 2.74 21.56 14.82
CA SER A 102 1.39 21.16 14.40
C SER A 102 1.09 21.43 12.91
N TRP A 103 1.81 22.35 12.28
CA TRP A 103 1.65 22.72 10.86
C TRP A 103 2.54 21.93 9.90
N LEU A 104 3.49 21.14 10.41
CA LEU A 104 4.38 20.34 9.57
C LEU A 104 3.61 19.23 8.85
N GLY A 105 3.80 19.14 7.54
CA GLY A 105 3.12 18.16 6.69
C GLY A 105 3.94 16.90 6.44
N GLY A 106 5.21 16.88 6.81
CA GLY A 106 6.14 15.78 6.53
C GLY A 106 5.93 14.52 7.37
N ASN A 107 6.46 13.41 6.86
CA ASN A 107 6.53 12.12 7.53
C ASN A 107 7.98 11.59 7.50
N LEU A 108 8.39 10.93 8.58
CA LEU A 108 9.56 10.05 8.57
C LEU A 108 9.12 8.63 8.23
N TYR A 109 9.92 7.93 7.41
CA TYR A 109 9.75 6.51 7.14
C TYR A 109 10.99 5.77 7.63
N VAL A 110 10.80 4.80 8.53
CA VAL A 110 11.85 3.91 9.02
C VAL A 110 11.60 2.52 8.44
N THR A 111 12.57 2.02 7.70
CA THR A 111 12.51 0.65 7.15
C THR A 111 12.84 -0.39 8.24
N THR A 112 12.65 -1.66 7.92
CA THR A 112 13.36 -2.73 8.64
C THR A 112 14.80 -2.84 8.10
N LYS A 113 15.70 -3.46 8.87
CA LYS A 113 17.05 -3.81 8.38
C LYS A 113 16.97 -4.68 7.13
N THR A 114 16.03 -5.62 7.09
CA THR A 114 15.84 -6.51 5.93
C THR A 114 15.46 -5.73 4.69
N GLN A 115 14.63 -4.69 4.82
CA GLN A 115 14.30 -3.77 3.71
C GLN A 115 15.52 -2.95 3.30
N ALA A 116 16.24 -2.38 4.28
CA ALA A 116 17.42 -1.56 4.05
C ALA A 116 18.58 -2.30 3.36
N ASP A 117 18.67 -3.61 3.55
CA ASP A 117 19.72 -4.45 2.98
C ASP A 117 19.26 -5.18 1.68
N ASP A 118 17.99 -5.08 1.28
CA ASP A 118 17.47 -5.71 0.07
C ASP A 118 17.75 -4.85 -1.18
N PRO A 119 18.58 -5.32 -2.14
CA PRO A 119 18.91 -4.55 -3.35
C PRO A 119 17.72 -4.36 -4.31
N ASN A 120 16.61 -5.09 -4.13
CA ASN A 120 15.38 -4.93 -4.91
C ASN A 120 14.31 -4.14 -4.13
N PHE A 121 14.66 -3.60 -2.97
CA PHE A 121 13.81 -2.69 -2.21
C PHE A 121 14.24 -1.25 -2.47
N SER A 122 13.29 -0.38 -2.79
CA SER A 122 13.58 1.04 -3.02
C SER A 122 12.53 1.95 -2.39
N VAL A 123 12.93 3.20 -2.14
CA VAL A 123 12.06 4.24 -1.57
C VAL A 123 12.12 5.46 -2.46
N TYR A 124 10.96 6.00 -2.81
CA TYR A 124 10.81 7.23 -3.57
C TYR A 124 10.09 8.27 -2.72
N VAL A 125 10.67 9.47 -2.62
CA VAL A 125 10.04 10.63 -1.99
C VAL A 125 9.56 11.57 -3.08
N ILE A 126 8.24 11.65 -3.26
CA ILE A 126 7.66 12.38 -4.40
C ILE A 126 7.48 13.85 -4.02
N LYS A 127 8.51 14.66 -4.31
CA LYS A 127 8.45 16.14 -4.21
C LYS A 127 8.20 16.79 -5.56
N THR A 128 8.73 16.17 -6.61
CA THR A 128 8.69 16.60 -8.00
C THR A 128 8.34 15.42 -8.89
N GLN A 129 8.63 15.53 -10.19
CA GLN A 129 8.53 14.42 -11.12
C GLN A 129 9.69 13.43 -10.94
N HIS A 130 9.38 12.14 -10.96
CA HIS A 130 10.34 11.04 -10.95
C HIS A 130 9.98 10.02 -12.04
N ASN A 131 11.00 9.47 -12.69
CA ASN A 131 10.85 8.30 -13.55
C ASN A 131 11.19 7.06 -12.74
N ILE A 132 10.24 6.13 -12.63
CA ILE A 132 10.43 4.85 -11.95
C ILE A 132 10.62 3.78 -13.00
N THR A 133 11.64 2.94 -12.81
CA THR A 133 11.91 1.76 -13.63
C THR A 133 12.23 0.61 -12.70
N MET A 134 11.38 -0.41 -12.71
CA MET A 134 11.53 -1.61 -11.88
C MET A 134 11.63 -2.81 -12.80
N LYS A 135 12.54 -3.74 -12.49
CA LYS A 135 12.61 -5.06 -13.14
C LYS A 135 11.87 -6.12 -12.34
N SER A 136 11.98 -6.04 -11.02
CA SER A 136 11.31 -6.85 -10.01
C SER A 136 11.61 -6.22 -8.64
N GLY A 137 10.80 -6.49 -7.63
CA GLY A 137 11.02 -6.04 -6.26
C GLY A 137 9.90 -5.16 -5.71
N THR A 138 10.23 -4.40 -4.67
CA THR A 138 9.28 -3.57 -3.92
C THR A 138 9.75 -2.13 -3.90
N SER A 139 8.87 -1.20 -4.21
CA SER A 139 9.14 0.24 -4.13
C SER A 139 8.11 0.91 -3.24
N VAL A 140 8.56 1.60 -2.19
CA VAL A 140 7.71 2.43 -1.34
C VAL A 140 7.66 3.84 -1.92
N ILE A 141 6.45 4.36 -2.08
CA ILE A 141 6.18 5.71 -2.58
C ILE A 141 5.70 6.56 -1.40
N LEU A 142 6.48 7.56 -1.04
CA LEU A 142 6.18 8.51 0.02
C LEU A 142 5.74 9.83 -0.61
N ASN A 143 4.45 10.12 -0.53
CA ASN A 143 3.89 11.36 -1.07
C ASN A 143 4.15 12.51 -0.12
N THR A 144 4.53 13.66 -0.67
CA THR A 144 4.67 14.89 0.09
C THR A 144 3.44 15.78 -0.07
N LYS A 145 3.31 16.76 0.85
CA LYS A 145 2.18 17.68 0.87
C LYS A 145 2.00 18.35 -0.48
N LEU A 146 0.79 18.35 -1.01
CA LEU A 146 0.47 19.00 -2.26
C LEU A 146 0.21 20.49 -2.02
N GLU A 147 0.90 21.35 -2.78
CA GLU A 147 0.73 22.80 -2.73
C GLU A 147 0.76 23.40 -4.15
N PRO A 148 -0.07 24.42 -4.44
CA PRO A 148 -1.11 25.00 -3.58
C PRO A 148 -2.34 24.09 -3.45
N PHE A 149 -3.18 24.36 -2.45
CA PHE A 149 -4.52 23.75 -2.33
C PHE A 149 -5.49 24.52 -3.22
N VAL A 150 -5.89 23.92 -4.34
CA VAL A 150 -6.69 24.59 -5.39
C VAL A 150 -8.14 24.12 -5.37
N TYR A 151 -8.37 22.83 -5.15
CA TYR A 151 -9.70 22.23 -5.18
C TYR A 151 -10.09 21.71 -3.80
N ILE A 152 -11.38 21.79 -3.45
CA ILE A 152 -11.87 21.40 -2.12
C ILE A 152 -11.74 19.89 -1.87
N ASP A 153 -11.83 19.08 -2.92
CA ASP A 153 -11.69 17.62 -2.91
C ASP A 153 -10.28 17.16 -3.23
N GLN A 154 -9.33 18.08 -3.37
CA GLN A 154 -7.92 17.75 -3.51
C GLN A 154 -7.42 17.05 -2.23
N PRO A 155 -6.81 15.87 -2.32
CA PRO A 155 -6.18 15.23 -1.17
C PRO A 155 -4.96 16.04 -0.70
N TYR A 156 -4.67 15.98 0.60
CA TYR A 156 -3.52 16.67 1.19
C TYR A 156 -2.16 16.20 0.62
N LYS A 157 -2.09 14.94 0.23
CA LYS A 157 -0.92 14.28 -0.37
C LYS A 157 -1.42 13.41 -1.53
N THR A 158 -0.74 13.45 -2.66
CA THR A 158 -1.09 12.61 -3.80
C THR A 158 0.10 12.46 -4.75
N SER A 159 0.02 11.39 -5.53
CA SER A 159 0.86 11.13 -6.69
C SER A 159 0.00 10.94 -7.92
N TYR A 160 0.33 11.67 -8.99
CA TYR A 160 -0.18 11.42 -10.33
C TYR A 160 0.80 10.51 -11.06
N VAL A 161 0.35 9.31 -11.42
CA VAL A 161 1.13 8.29 -12.11
C VAL A 161 0.71 8.25 -13.57
N SER A 162 1.67 8.37 -14.49
CA SER A 162 1.38 8.41 -15.93
C SER A 162 2.47 7.73 -16.74
N GLY A 163 2.22 7.55 -18.05
CA GLY A 163 3.18 6.90 -18.95
C GLY A 163 3.53 5.49 -18.50
N ILE A 164 2.58 4.77 -17.91
CA ILE A 164 2.78 3.44 -17.35
C ILE A 164 2.98 2.46 -18.51
N GLN A 165 4.14 1.82 -18.56
CA GLN A 165 4.45 0.78 -19.54
C GLN A 165 4.89 -0.46 -18.78
N GLN A 166 4.14 -1.54 -18.95
CA GLN A 166 4.37 -2.79 -18.28
C GLN A 166 4.61 -3.89 -19.32
N SER A 167 5.56 -4.79 -19.03
CA SER A 167 5.76 -5.98 -19.87
C SER A 167 4.60 -6.96 -19.68
N LYS A 168 4.15 -7.62 -20.76
CA LYS A 168 2.97 -8.50 -20.72
C LYS A 168 3.08 -9.69 -19.75
N ASP A 169 4.29 -10.14 -19.50
CA ASP A 169 4.65 -11.20 -18.55
C ASP A 169 4.86 -10.69 -17.12
N ALA A 170 4.88 -9.37 -16.91
CA ALA A 170 5.04 -8.79 -15.60
C ALA A 170 3.75 -8.87 -14.79
N VAL A 171 3.88 -9.13 -13.49
CA VAL A 171 2.82 -9.00 -12.50
C VAL A 171 3.12 -7.79 -11.63
N VAL A 172 2.20 -6.83 -11.61
CA VAL A 172 2.34 -5.59 -10.87
C VAL A 172 1.12 -5.39 -10.00
N ASP A 173 1.37 -5.19 -8.70
CA ASP A 173 0.35 -4.84 -7.72
C ASP A 173 0.72 -3.51 -7.06
N PHE A 174 -0.25 -2.60 -7.00
CA PHE A 174 -0.16 -1.42 -6.16
C PHE A 174 -0.94 -1.68 -4.89
N LYS A 175 -0.29 -1.40 -3.76
CA LYS A 175 -0.74 -1.79 -2.43
C LYS A 175 -0.78 -0.58 -1.50
N TRP A 176 -1.84 -0.46 -0.70
CA TRP A 176 -1.95 0.63 0.28
C TRP A 176 -1.16 0.30 1.54
N GLY A 177 -0.70 1.35 2.23
CA GLY A 177 0.11 1.23 3.44
C GLY A 177 1.60 1.08 3.12
N ILE A 178 2.32 0.37 3.99
CA ILE A 178 3.75 0.05 3.83
C ILE A 178 3.95 -1.47 3.90
N PRO A 179 4.97 -2.02 3.25
CA PRO A 179 5.27 -3.45 3.31
C PRO A 179 5.66 -3.85 4.74
N SER A 180 4.89 -4.75 5.38
CA SER A 180 5.17 -5.31 6.73
C SER A 180 6.46 -6.12 6.75
N TYR A 181 7.12 -6.35 7.88
CA TYR A 181 8.43 -7.04 7.96
C TYR A 181 8.59 -8.35 7.15
N ASN A 182 7.48 -9.04 6.86
CA ASN A 182 7.39 -10.32 6.14
C ASN A 182 6.79 -10.19 4.72
N TRP A 183 6.81 -9.00 4.11
CA TRP A 183 6.12 -8.65 2.85
C TRP A 183 6.41 -9.58 1.66
N GLN A 184 7.54 -10.28 1.66
CA GLN A 184 7.89 -11.23 0.58
C GLN A 184 7.18 -12.59 0.72
N SER A 185 6.67 -12.91 1.90
CA SER A 185 6.20 -14.26 2.26
C SER A 185 4.71 -14.34 2.59
N VAL A 186 4.06 -13.21 2.83
CA VAL A 186 2.64 -13.13 3.16
C VAL A 186 1.95 -12.24 2.14
N ASP A 187 0.97 -12.79 1.44
CA ASP A 187 0.08 -12.00 0.63
C ASP A 187 -0.89 -11.24 1.54
N THR A 188 -0.76 -9.92 1.51
CA THR A 188 -1.60 -9.00 2.27
C THR A 188 -2.79 -8.60 1.41
N ASN A 189 -3.99 -8.59 2.01
CA ASN A 189 -5.23 -8.14 1.38
C ASN A 189 -5.27 -6.60 1.30
N ASN A 190 -4.26 -6.00 0.67
CA ASN A 190 -4.08 -4.56 0.53
C ASN A 190 -3.78 -4.10 -0.90
N THR A 191 -4.10 -4.91 -1.90
CA THR A 191 -3.97 -4.54 -3.31
C THR A 191 -5.17 -3.73 -3.77
N PHE A 192 -4.94 -2.54 -4.32
CA PHE A 192 -5.99 -1.68 -4.89
C PHE A 192 -5.93 -1.55 -6.42
N PHE A 193 -4.81 -1.89 -7.03
CA PHE A 193 -4.65 -1.95 -8.47
C PHE A 193 -3.76 -3.13 -8.81
N LYS A 194 -4.15 -3.92 -9.81
CA LYS A 194 -3.36 -5.05 -10.29
C LYS A 194 -3.39 -5.15 -11.81
N ASN A 195 -2.26 -5.51 -12.40
CA ASN A 195 -2.17 -5.86 -13.82
C ASN A 195 -1.13 -6.99 -13.97
N PRO A 196 -1.48 -8.16 -14.53
CA PRO A 196 -2.80 -8.55 -15.05
C PRO A 196 -3.87 -8.67 -13.95
N MET A 197 -5.13 -8.50 -14.36
CA MET A 197 -6.30 -8.64 -13.49
C MET A 197 -6.77 -10.09 -13.41
N ASP A 198 -6.97 -10.60 -12.20
CA ASP A 198 -7.60 -11.89 -11.94
C ASP A 198 -9.13 -11.74 -11.97
N LEU A 199 -9.73 -11.99 -13.13
CA LEU A 199 -11.17 -12.01 -13.31
C LEU A 199 -11.70 -13.41 -13.00
N LYS A 200 -12.42 -13.52 -11.88
CA LYS A 200 -13.02 -14.77 -11.43
C LYS A 200 -14.48 -14.63 -11.04
N ASN A 201 -15.24 -15.71 -11.21
CA ASN A 201 -16.54 -15.98 -10.61
C ASN A 201 -16.58 -17.46 -10.16
N ASP A 202 -17.72 -17.94 -9.66
CA ASP A 202 -17.85 -19.32 -9.13
C ASP A 202 -17.43 -20.44 -10.11
N THR A 203 -17.44 -20.16 -11.42
CA THR A 203 -17.18 -21.15 -12.48
C THR A 203 -16.03 -20.76 -13.42
N TYR A 204 -15.47 -19.56 -13.25
CA TYR A 204 -14.60 -18.94 -14.24
C TYR A 204 -13.40 -18.28 -13.57
N ARG A 205 -12.21 -18.41 -14.16
CA ARG A 205 -11.02 -17.65 -13.79
C ARG A 205 -10.19 -17.34 -15.04
N SER A 206 -9.76 -16.09 -15.18
CA SER A 206 -8.89 -15.65 -16.24
C SER A 206 -8.02 -14.49 -15.79
N TYR A 207 -6.80 -14.48 -16.28
CA TYR A 207 -5.87 -13.37 -16.12
C TYR A 207 -5.95 -12.48 -17.36
N VAL A 208 -6.32 -11.23 -17.18
CA VAL A 208 -6.44 -10.26 -18.27
C VAL A 208 -5.37 -9.20 -18.10
N PHE A 209 -4.47 -9.14 -19.07
CA PHE A 209 -3.46 -8.08 -19.15
C PHE A 209 -4.02 -6.89 -19.93
N PHE A 210 -3.81 -5.68 -19.42
CA PHE A 210 -4.11 -4.44 -20.11
C PHE A 210 -2.80 -3.75 -20.51
N ASP A 211 -2.55 -3.65 -21.82
CA ASP A 211 -1.42 -2.91 -22.38
C ASP A 211 -1.58 -1.40 -22.18
N HIS A 212 -2.83 -0.92 -22.11
CA HIS A 212 -3.15 0.49 -21.92
C HIS A 212 -3.72 0.71 -20.51
N ILE A 213 -2.96 1.45 -19.70
CA ILE A 213 -3.34 1.86 -18.34
C ILE A 213 -3.51 3.38 -18.38
N GLU A 214 -4.69 3.87 -18.03
CA GLU A 214 -4.95 5.31 -17.90
C GLU A 214 -4.07 5.91 -16.78
N PRO A 215 -3.78 7.22 -16.80
CA PRO A 215 -3.12 7.86 -15.69
C PRO A 215 -3.89 7.63 -14.38
N LEU A 216 -3.16 7.39 -13.30
CA LEU A 216 -3.71 7.03 -12.00
C LEU A 216 -3.44 8.15 -11.00
N GLN A 217 -4.47 8.56 -10.27
CA GLN A 217 -4.35 9.52 -9.19
C GLN A 217 -4.48 8.79 -7.84
N ILE A 218 -3.38 8.79 -7.08
CA ILE A 218 -3.25 7.99 -5.86
C ILE A 218 -3.08 8.94 -4.68
N GLY A 219 -4.20 9.19 -3.99
CA GLY A 219 -4.33 10.19 -2.92
C GLY A 219 -3.76 9.81 -1.55
N PHE A 220 -2.91 8.78 -1.46
CA PHE A 220 -2.34 8.31 -0.19
C PHE A 220 -1.20 9.19 0.31
N GLU A 221 -0.98 9.20 1.63
CA GLU A 221 0.29 9.68 2.19
C GLU A 221 1.47 8.80 1.80
N TYR A 222 1.25 7.48 1.75
CA TYR A 222 2.24 6.48 1.41
C TYR A 222 1.55 5.22 0.87
N TRP A 223 2.21 4.57 -0.08
CA TRP A 223 1.78 3.33 -0.70
C TRP A 223 3.00 2.60 -1.27
N TYR A 224 2.83 1.40 -1.79
CA TYR A 224 3.95 0.67 -2.36
C TYR A 224 3.54 -0.18 -3.55
N ILE A 225 4.54 -0.54 -4.34
CA ILE A 225 4.41 -1.30 -5.57
C ILE A 225 5.23 -2.56 -5.41
N THR A 226 4.63 -3.69 -5.74
CA THR A 226 5.35 -4.95 -5.92
C THR A 226 5.30 -5.32 -7.39
N ALA A 227 6.47 -5.58 -7.98
CA ALA A 227 6.58 -6.00 -9.36
C ALA A 227 7.37 -7.31 -9.46
N ASN A 228 6.88 -8.22 -10.30
CA ASN A 228 7.63 -9.36 -10.80
C ASN A 228 7.64 -9.25 -12.33
N GLY A 229 8.67 -8.62 -12.88
CA GLY A 229 8.76 -8.21 -14.29
C GLY A 229 8.84 -6.70 -14.45
N SER A 230 9.12 -6.27 -15.69
CA SER A 230 9.50 -4.88 -15.96
C SER A 230 8.29 -3.94 -16.04
N ILE A 231 8.37 -2.83 -15.30
CA ILE A 231 7.43 -1.70 -15.36
C ILE A 231 8.21 -0.38 -15.35
N THR A 232 7.78 0.57 -16.18
CA THR A 232 8.21 1.96 -16.15
C THR A 232 7.01 2.89 -16.01
N MET A 233 7.19 4.00 -15.32
CA MET A 233 6.16 5.02 -15.13
C MET A 233 6.78 6.34 -14.71
N GLN A 234 6.02 7.42 -14.88
CA GLN A 234 6.32 8.73 -14.34
C GLN A 234 5.42 8.98 -13.14
N ILE A 235 5.99 9.45 -12.03
CA ILE A 235 5.23 9.80 -10.82
C ILE A 235 5.52 11.25 -10.46
N GLU A 236 4.46 12.02 -10.24
CA GLU A 236 4.53 13.45 -9.94
C GLU A 236 3.71 13.81 -8.71
N ASN A 237 4.21 14.73 -7.87
CA ASN A 237 3.40 15.36 -6.83
C ASN A 237 2.51 16.43 -7.46
N LYS A 238 1.39 15.99 -8.00
CA LYS A 238 0.42 16.79 -8.77
C LYS A 238 -0.98 16.23 -8.57
N PHE A 239 -1.97 17.12 -8.59
CA PHE A 239 -3.38 16.74 -8.66
C PHE A 239 -3.97 17.20 -9.99
N ILE A 240 -4.77 16.32 -10.58
CA ILE A 240 -5.57 16.59 -11.77
C ILE A 240 -6.99 16.14 -11.44
N THR A 241 -7.95 17.03 -11.63
CA THR A 241 -9.36 16.70 -11.46
C THR A 241 -9.78 15.60 -12.44
N ASP A 242 -10.37 14.54 -11.90
CA ASP A 242 -10.80 13.33 -12.61
C ASP A 242 -12.28 12.98 -12.38
N GLN A 243 -13.05 13.91 -11.79
CA GLN A 243 -14.50 13.78 -11.58
C GLN A 243 -15.26 13.48 -12.88
N ASN A 244 -14.80 14.02 -14.01
CA ASN A 244 -15.31 13.72 -15.34
C ASN A 244 -14.14 13.31 -16.23
N TYR A 245 -13.91 12.01 -16.33
CA TYR A 245 -12.79 11.45 -17.07
C TYR A 245 -13.30 10.71 -18.31
N THR A 246 -12.61 10.85 -19.43
CA THR A 246 -12.87 10.05 -20.65
C THR A 246 -11.64 9.20 -20.93
N THR A 247 -11.83 7.89 -21.03
CA THR A 247 -10.73 6.96 -21.33
C THR A 247 -10.13 7.24 -22.69
N THR A 248 -8.86 6.88 -22.87
CA THR A 248 -8.12 7.14 -24.11
C THR A 248 -7.95 5.89 -24.97
N GLY A 249 -8.23 4.70 -24.42
CA GLY A 249 -8.23 3.42 -25.14
C GLY A 249 -9.59 2.72 -25.10
N THR A 250 -9.82 1.84 -26.09
CA THR A 250 -11.00 0.94 -26.13
C THR A 250 -10.82 -0.30 -25.28
N THR A 251 -9.58 -0.76 -25.16
CA THR A 251 -9.13 -1.73 -24.16
C THR A 251 -8.27 -0.98 -23.17
N THR A 252 -8.73 -0.85 -21.93
CA THR A 252 -8.13 0.04 -20.93
C THR A 252 -8.45 -0.41 -19.50
N THR A 253 -7.56 -0.07 -18.56
CA THR A 253 -7.84 -0.10 -17.13
C THR A 253 -7.38 1.21 -16.49
N GLY A 254 -8.05 1.61 -15.41
CA GLY A 254 -7.69 2.78 -14.63
C GLY A 254 -8.21 2.66 -13.20
N LEU A 255 -8.07 3.74 -12.43
CA LEU A 255 -8.35 3.75 -11.00
C LEU A 255 -9.06 5.04 -10.60
N VAL A 256 -10.06 4.92 -9.73
CA VAL A 256 -10.62 6.05 -8.95
C VAL A 256 -10.38 5.77 -7.47
N VAL A 257 -9.82 6.75 -6.76
CA VAL A 257 -9.48 6.67 -5.33
C VAL A 257 -10.17 7.79 -4.57
N ASN A 258 -10.75 7.49 -3.42
CA ASN A 258 -11.17 8.49 -2.44
C ASN A 258 -10.63 8.16 -1.05
N GLU A 259 -10.14 9.19 -0.37
CA GLU A 259 -9.59 9.10 1.00
C GLU A 259 -10.41 9.87 2.03
N LEU A 260 -11.15 10.91 1.61
CA LEU A 260 -11.84 11.81 2.54
C LEU A 260 -13.06 12.48 1.89
N LEU A 261 -12.82 13.58 1.15
CA LEU A 261 -13.85 14.40 0.52
C LEU A 261 -14.16 13.90 -0.88
N PHE A 262 -15.44 13.63 -1.14
CA PHE A 262 -15.89 13.03 -2.38
C PHE A 262 -16.95 13.87 -3.09
N TYR A 263 -16.78 13.95 -4.41
CA TYR A 263 -17.79 14.38 -5.35
C TYR A 263 -18.06 13.26 -6.34
N PRO A 264 -19.26 13.17 -6.93
CA PRO A 264 -19.57 12.19 -7.96
C PRO A 264 -18.49 12.09 -9.03
N HIS A 265 -18.08 10.87 -9.34
CA HIS A 265 -17.12 10.58 -10.41
C HIS A 265 -17.83 9.88 -11.57
N ILE A 266 -17.53 10.33 -12.78
CA ILE A 266 -18.02 9.77 -14.03
C ILE A 266 -16.80 9.45 -14.91
N VAL A 267 -16.62 8.17 -15.20
CA VAL A 267 -15.68 7.68 -16.21
C VAL A 267 -16.47 7.34 -17.44
N THR A 268 -16.19 8.00 -18.56
CA THR A 268 -16.77 7.72 -19.87
C THR A 268 -15.80 6.86 -20.67
N PHE A 269 -16.29 5.73 -21.16
CA PHE A 269 -15.47 4.77 -21.90
C PHE A 269 -15.55 5.04 -23.40
N GLN A 270 -14.45 4.77 -24.10
CA GLN A 270 -14.42 4.76 -25.56
C GLN A 270 -14.64 3.34 -26.10
N PRO A 271 -15.81 3.04 -26.64
CA PRO A 271 -16.11 1.70 -27.14
C PRO A 271 -15.62 1.46 -28.58
N ASP A 272 -15.37 0.20 -28.92
CA ASP A 272 -15.29 -0.27 -30.30
C ASP A 272 -16.60 -0.98 -30.69
N TYR A 273 -17.49 -0.29 -31.40
CA TYR A 273 -18.78 -0.84 -31.82
C TYR A 273 -18.69 -2.02 -32.80
N THR A 274 -17.50 -2.32 -33.33
CA THR A 274 -17.29 -3.44 -34.26
C THR A 274 -16.97 -4.76 -33.55
N ARG A 275 -16.71 -4.73 -32.24
CA ARG A 275 -16.30 -5.91 -31.46
C ARG A 275 -17.22 -6.16 -30.27
N THR A 276 -17.25 -7.41 -29.82
CA THR A 276 -17.74 -7.73 -28.47
C THR A 276 -16.73 -7.25 -27.43
N GLY A 277 -17.05 -7.47 -26.16
CA GLY A 277 -16.15 -7.13 -25.08
C GLY A 277 -16.69 -7.53 -23.72
N PHE A 278 -15.99 -7.11 -22.70
CA PHE A 278 -16.41 -7.21 -21.31
C PHE A 278 -15.85 -6.01 -20.56
N ALA A 279 -16.55 -5.59 -19.52
CA ALA A 279 -16.15 -4.47 -18.71
C ALA A 279 -16.61 -4.68 -17.27
N GLY A 280 -16.04 -3.91 -16.37
CA GLY A 280 -16.34 -4.03 -14.96
C GLY A 280 -15.41 -3.22 -14.10
N PHE A 281 -15.48 -3.52 -12.81
CA PHE A 281 -14.65 -2.89 -11.80
C PHE A 281 -14.39 -3.86 -10.65
N LEU A 282 -13.24 -3.65 -9.99
CA LEU A 282 -12.89 -4.25 -8.70
C LEU A 282 -12.84 -3.12 -7.68
N VAL A 283 -13.42 -3.35 -6.51
CA VAL A 283 -13.54 -2.34 -5.47
C VAL A 283 -13.13 -2.87 -4.10
N SER A 284 -12.35 -2.05 -3.41
CA SER A 284 -12.07 -2.17 -1.98
C SER A 284 -12.62 -0.91 -1.31
N VAL A 285 -13.48 -1.07 -0.31
CA VAL A 285 -14.29 0.01 0.26
C VAL A 285 -14.38 -0.12 1.77
N PHE A 286 -14.26 1.02 2.45
CA PHE A 286 -14.35 1.18 3.90
C PHE A 286 -15.30 2.35 4.16
N PRO A 287 -16.62 2.13 4.00
CA PRO A 287 -17.56 3.22 3.89
C PRO A 287 -18.05 3.71 5.27
N GLU A 288 -18.13 5.02 5.44
CA GLU A 288 -18.80 5.68 6.58
C GLU A 288 -20.27 6.01 6.26
N ASN A 289 -20.55 6.23 4.98
CA ASN A 289 -21.88 6.51 4.43
C ASN A 289 -22.11 5.65 3.18
N GLU A 290 -23.35 5.56 2.74
CA GLU A 290 -23.71 4.76 1.58
C GLU A 290 -23.04 5.29 0.31
N ILE A 291 -22.35 4.38 -0.39
CA ILE A 291 -21.66 4.59 -1.65
C ILE A 291 -22.06 3.50 -2.64
N TRP A 292 -22.20 3.84 -3.92
CA TRP A 292 -22.53 2.86 -4.95
C TRP A 292 -21.78 3.14 -6.26
N PHE A 293 -21.59 2.06 -7.01
CA PHE A 293 -20.82 1.99 -8.23
C PHE A 293 -21.72 1.40 -9.31
N THR A 294 -22.01 2.20 -10.34
CA THR A 294 -22.90 1.80 -11.44
C THR A 294 -22.11 1.80 -12.74
N MET A 295 -21.97 0.63 -13.35
CA MET A 295 -21.42 0.46 -14.69
C MET A 295 -22.59 0.36 -15.69
N ASN A 296 -22.65 1.26 -16.66
CA ASN A 296 -23.66 1.28 -17.71
C ASN A 296 -23.12 0.71 -19.02
N TYR A 297 -23.95 -0.05 -19.70
CA TYR A 297 -23.76 -0.60 -21.04
C TYR A 297 -24.85 -0.03 -21.97
N ASP A 298 -24.95 -0.51 -23.22
CA ASP A 298 -25.99 -0.02 -24.15
C ASP A 298 -27.43 -0.23 -23.66
N THR A 299 -27.70 -1.42 -23.12
CA THR A 299 -29.06 -1.88 -22.82
C THR A 299 -29.21 -2.39 -21.40
N ALA A 300 -28.14 -2.33 -20.61
CA ALA A 300 -28.07 -2.88 -19.26
C ALA A 300 -27.17 -2.02 -18.37
N HIS A 301 -27.25 -2.27 -17.06
CA HIS A 301 -26.32 -1.73 -16.09
C HIS A 301 -26.08 -2.77 -14.99
N THR A 302 -24.95 -2.65 -14.31
CA THR A 302 -24.67 -3.38 -13.06
C THR A 302 -24.38 -2.37 -11.97
N THR A 303 -24.95 -2.58 -10.79
CA THR A 303 -24.70 -1.73 -9.62
C THR A 303 -24.27 -2.60 -8.44
N ILE A 304 -23.25 -2.14 -7.72
CA ILE A 304 -22.93 -2.61 -6.36
C ILE A 304 -23.01 -1.41 -5.43
N ASP A 305 -23.69 -1.59 -4.31
CA ASP A 305 -23.78 -0.61 -3.23
C ASP A 305 -23.15 -1.14 -1.94
N PHE A 306 -22.63 -0.22 -1.14
CA PHE A 306 -22.07 -0.50 0.16
C PHE A 306 -22.62 0.51 1.17
N ASN A 307 -23.45 0.00 2.08
CA ASN A 307 -23.96 0.79 3.20
C ASN A 307 -23.23 0.39 4.48
N ARG A 308 -22.19 1.16 4.84
CA ARG A 308 -21.39 0.99 6.07
C ARG A 308 -20.80 -0.41 6.27
N THR A 309 -20.68 -1.16 5.19
CA THR A 309 -20.10 -2.51 5.18
C THR A 309 -18.84 -2.47 4.35
N SER A 310 -17.71 -2.80 4.98
CA SER A 310 -16.43 -2.85 4.28
C SER A 310 -16.32 -4.11 3.43
N ALA A 311 -15.70 -3.97 2.27
CA ALA A 311 -15.37 -5.09 1.39
C ALA A 311 -14.00 -4.87 0.78
N THR A 312 -13.33 -5.96 0.40
CA THR A 312 -12.00 -5.90 -0.20
C THR A 312 -11.97 -6.78 -1.43
N GLU A 313 -11.53 -6.20 -2.55
CA GLU A 313 -11.53 -6.83 -3.88
C GLU A 313 -12.86 -7.43 -4.34
N ASP A 314 -13.96 -6.81 -3.91
CA ASP A 314 -15.28 -7.14 -4.44
C ASP A 314 -15.36 -6.72 -5.92
N ARG A 315 -16.22 -7.38 -6.70
CA ARG A 315 -16.15 -7.30 -8.16
C ARG A 315 -17.51 -7.32 -8.82
N SER A 316 -17.69 -6.45 -9.81
CA SER A 316 -18.78 -6.51 -10.77
C SER A 316 -18.21 -6.46 -12.17
N TRP A 317 -18.58 -7.42 -13.01
CA TRP A 317 -18.25 -7.37 -14.43
C TRP A 317 -19.29 -8.14 -15.23
N ALA A 318 -19.49 -7.72 -16.48
CA ALA A 318 -20.44 -8.35 -17.38
C ALA A 318 -19.89 -8.40 -18.81
N PRO A 319 -20.38 -9.33 -19.65
CA PRO A 319 -20.21 -9.23 -21.10
C PRO A 319 -20.84 -7.93 -21.62
N GLY A 320 -20.12 -7.25 -22.51
CA GLY A 320 -20.47 -5.93 -23.03
C GLY A 320 -19.38 -4.91 -22.76
N GLN A 321 -19.18 -4.00 -23.71
CA GLN A 321 -18.30 -2.86 -23.51
C GLN A 321 -19.03 -1.78 -22.71
N ALA A 322 -18.35 -1.18 -21.74
CA ALA A 322 -18.93 -0.14 -20.91
C ALA A 322 -19.13 1.15 -21.70
N ARG A 323 -20.12 1.94 -21.25
CA ARG A 323 -20.36 3.32 -21.68
C ARG A 323 -19.89 4.28 -20.62
N THR A 324 -20.32 4.06 -19.38
CA THR A 324 -19.94 4.88 -18.24
C THR A 324 -19.80 4.05 -16.97
N LEU A 325 -18.88 4.45 -16.11
CA LEU A 325 -18.88 4.11 -14.69
C LEU A 325 -19.26 5.39 -13.93
N THR A 326 -20.25 5.29 -13.06
CA THR A 326 -20.66 6.37 -12.17
C THR A 326 -20.49 5.91 -10.73
N ILE A 327 -19.79 6.72 -9.94
CA ILE A 327 -19.60 6.51 -8.50
C ILE A 327 -20.33 7.65 -7.80
N ASN A 328 -21.20 7.30 -6.86
CA ASN A 328 -22.00 8.26 -6.12
C ASN A 328 -22.07 7.87 -4.64
N SER A 329 -22.41 8.86 -3.82
CA SER A 329 -22.54 8.72 -2.37
C SER A 329 -23.68 9.58 -1.86
N THR A 330 -24.28 9.17 -0.74
CA THR A 330 -25.25 9.96 0.02
C THR A 330 -24.62 11.13 0.78
N SER A 331 -23.29 11.15 0.89
CA SER A 331 -22.52 12.13 1.67
C SER A 331 -21.23 12.53 0.95
N GLN A 332 -20.74 13.75 1.20
CA GLN A 332 -19.40 14.18 0.76
C GLN A 332 -18.26 13.47 1.51
N PHE A 333 -18.59 12.71 2.55
CA PHE A 333 -17.65 11.89 3.32
C PHE A 333 -18.08 10.40 3.23
N PRO A 334 -17.95 9.74 2.07
CA PRO A 334 -18.34 8.33 1.92
C PRO A 334 -17.46 7.37 2.71
N GLY A 335 -16.28 7.80 3.16
CA GLY A 335 -15.21 6.92 3.63
C GLY A 335 -14.19 6.66 2.52
N ILE A 336 -13.38 5.62 2.70
CA ILE A 336 -12.26 5.31 1.80
C ILE A 336 -12.70 4.29 0.76
N PHE A 337 -12.34 4.48 -0.51
CA PHE A 337 -12.52 3.44 -1.52
C PHE A 337 -11.47 3.50 -2.62
N TYR A 338 -11.25 2.34 -3.24
CA TYR A 338 -10.41 2.15 -4.41
C TYR A 338 -11.19 1.35 -5.44
N CYS A 339 -11.40 1.93 -6.62
CA CYS A 339 -12.16 1.32 -7.70
C CYS A 339 -11.29 1.22 -8.94
N GLN A 340 -10.73 0.02 -9.19
CA GLN A 340 -10.05 -0.28 -10.44
C GLN A 340 -11.10 -0.64 -11.49
N TYR A 341 -11.26 0.21 -12.50
CA TYR A 341 -12.19 -0.04 -13.61
C TYR A 341 -11.46 -0.60 -14.83
N PHE A 342 -12.20 -1.26 -15.70
CA PHE A 342 -11.67 -1.74 -16.97
C PHE A 342 -12.76 -1.91 -18.03
N SER A 343 -12.34 -1.80 -19.29
CA SER A 343 -13.11 -2.16 -20.47
C SER A 343 -12.20 -2.85 -21.47
N PHE A 344 -12.65 -3.93 -22.09
CA PHE A 344 -11.90 -4.68 -23.08
C PHE A 344 -12.70 -4.81 -24.37
N ALA A 345 -12.07 -4.49 -25.50
CA ALA A 345 -12.65 -4.59 -26.83
C ALA A 345 -11.98 -5.75 -27.60
N GLY A 346 -12.69 -6.87 -27.71
CA GLY A 346 -12.17 -8.07 -28.35
C GLY A 346 -13.04 -9.29 -28.10
N ASP A 347 -12.58 -10.43 -28.63
CA ASP A 347 -13.27 -11.70 -28.46
C ASP A 347 -13.37 -12.09 -26.97
N LEU A 348 -14.33 -12.97 -26.68
CA LEU A 348 -14.58 -13.52 -25.34
C LEU A 348 -13.27 -13.85 -24.64
N LEU A 349 -13.20 -13.50 -23.35
CA LEU A 349 -12.06 -13.78 -22.49
C LEU A 349 -11.49 -15.18 -22.75
N PRO A 350 -10.15 -15.36 -22.78
CA PRO A 350 -9.57 -16.68 -22.98
C PRO A 350 -10.06 -17.62 -21.88
N MET A 351 -10.98 -18.52 -22.22
CA MET A 351 -11.37 -19.61 -21.33
C MET A 351 -10.15 -20.51 -21.16
N THR A 352 -9.43 -20.38 -20.05
CA THR A 352 -8.57 -21.48 -19.62
C THR A 352 -9.48 -22.60 -19.13
N SER A 353 -9.83 -23.50 -20.05
CA SER A 353 -10.30 -24.83 -19.67
C SER A 353 -9.24 -25.45 -18.77
N THR A 354 -9.69 -26.05 -17.67
CA THR A 354 -8.86 -26.83 -16.76
C THR A 354 -8.15 -27.94 -17.54
N SER A 355 -6.94 -27.65 -18.02
CA SER A 355 -6.06 -28.71 -18.50
C SER A 355 -5.62 -29.50 -17.28
N SER A 356 -5.92 -30.80 -17.36
CA SER A 356 -5.63 -31.81 -16.36
C SER A 356 -4.16 -31.73 -15.92
N PRO A 357 -3.84 -32.02 -14.64
CA PRO A 357 -2.45 -32.03 -14.20
C PRO A 357 -1.69 -33.07 -15.02
N THR A 358 -0.72 -32.60 -15.80
CA THR A 358 0.30 -33.46 -16.41
C THR A 358 1.02 -34.14 -15.26
N THR A 359 0.81 -35.45 -15.14
CA THR A 359 1.52 -36.33 -14.21
C THR A 359 3.03 -36.17 -14.42
N SER A 360 3.69 -35.45 -13.53
CA SER A 360 5.11 -35.64 -13.26
C SER A 360 5.26 -36.99 -12.57
N MET A 361 5.95 -37.91 -13.23
CA MET A 361 6.51 -39.08 -12.55
C MET A 361 7.49 -38.58 -11.48
N SER A 362 7.15 -38.77 -10.21
CA SER A 362 8.14 -39.10 -9.20
C SER A 362 7.44 -39.88 -8.08
N GLY A 363 7.89 -41.11 -7.87
CA GLY A 363 7.33 -42.00 -6.86
C GLY A 363 7.71 -41.56 -5.45
N SER A 364 6.78 -41.69 -4.52
CA SER A 364 7.03 -42.17 -3.16
C SER A 364 5.71 -42.33 -2.40
N THR A 365 5.47 -43.56 -1.98
CA THR A 365 4.67 -44.06 -0.85
C THR A 365 3.91 -43.07 0.06
N GLY A 366 2.59 -43.10 -0.07
CA GLY A 366 1.53 -43.18 0.97
C GLY A 366 1.64 -42.43 2.29
N MET A 367 0.62 -41.60 2.59
CA MET A 367 -0.27 -41.77 3.75
C MET A 367 -1.49 -40.85 3.63
N THR A 368 -2.69 -41.40 3.77
CA THR A 368 -3.97 -40.68 3.81
C THR A 368 -4.22 -40.15 5.22
N THR A 369 -4.41 -38.85 5.38
CA THR A 369 -4.98 -38.27 6.60
C THR A 369 -6.13 -37.33 6.25
N ASN A 370 -7.35 -37.81 6.52
CA ASN A 370 -8.55 -36.99 6.57
C ASN A 370 -8.42 -36.01 7.73
N THR A 371 -8.55 -34.70 7.47
CA THR A 371 -8.79 -33.72 8.53
C THR A 371 -9.92 -32.79 8.13
N THR A 372 -10.97 -32.85 8.93
CA THR A 372 -12.22 -32.10 8.88
C THR A 372 -11.96 -30.60 8.95
N VAL A 373 -12.58 -29.82 8.06
CA VAL A 373 -12.56 -28.36 8.08
C VAL A 373 -13.31 -27.87 9.33
N VAL A 374 -12.61 -27.18 10.23
CA VAL A 374 -13.21 -26.42 11.32
C VAL A 374 -13.28 -24.96 10.88
N SER A 375 -14.50 -24.45 10.74
CA SER A 375 -14.77 -23.04 10.49
C SER A 375 -14.35 -22.20 11.69
N THR A 376 -13.41 -21.26 11.49
CA THR A 376 -13.15 -20.18 12.44
C THR A 376 -13.56 -18.87 11.81
N THR A 377 -14.50 -18.18 12.46
CA THR A 377 -14.93 -16.82 12.18
C THR A 377 -13.78 -15.84 12.36
N THR A 378 -13.40 -15.12 11.30
CA THR A 378 -12.39 -14.05 11.36
C THR A 378 -13.04 -12.76 11.88
N VAL A 379 -12.57 -12.32 13.04
CA VAL A 379 -12.85 -10.98 13.60
C VAL A 379 -11.96 -9.99 12.87
N GLY A 380 -12.55 -8.95 12.28
CA GLY A 380 -11.83 -7.83 11.67
C GLY A 380 -11.10 -7.02 12.74
N THR A 381 -9.78 -6.87 12.60
CA THR A 381 -8.99 -5.93 13.39
C THR A 381 -8.68 -4.70 12.56
N THR A 382 -9.20 -3.56 12.99
CA THR A 382 -8.74 -2.23 12.62
C THR A 382 -7.38 -1.98 13.27
N THR A 383 -6.35 -1.66 12.47
CA THR A 383 -5.06 -1.19 13.00
C THR A 383 -5.17 0.27 13.44
N SER A 384 -5.73 0.44 14.64
CA SER A 384 -5.34 1.51 15.56
C SER A 384 -3.94 1.19 16.11
N GLY A 385 -3.11 2.21 16.30
CA GLY A 385 -1.71 2.11 16.71
C GLY A 385 -1.47 1.09 17.84
N ALA A 386 -0.40 0.32 17.69
CA ALA A 386 -0.02 -0.72 18.64
C ALA A 386 0.23 -0.12 20.04
N CYS A 387 -0.73 -0.31 20.94
CA CYS A 387 -0.45 -0.39 22.37
C CYS A 387 0.27 -1.72 22.63
N SER A 388 1.55 -1.69 23.00
CA SER A 388 2.25 -2.89 23.44
C SER A 388 1.63 -3.40 24.74
N MET A 389 1.05 -4.59 24.72
CA MET A 389 0.78 -5.36 25.93
C MET A 389 2.12 -5.78 26.55
N SER A 390 2.50 -5.18 27.68
CA SER A 390 3.64 -5.64 28.48
C SER A 390 3.26 -6.94 29.19
N LEU A 391 3.83 -8.07 28.77
CA LEU A 391 3.71 -9.33 29.50
C LEU A 391 4.61 -9.25 30.74
N TRP A 392 4.02 -9.04 31.92
CA TRP A 392 4.73 -9.15 33.20
C TRP A 392 4.95 -10.64 33.52
N ILE A 393 6.17 -11.13 33.33
CA ILE A 393 6.61 -12.43 33.86
C ILE A 393 7.16 -12.20 35.26
N VAL A 394 6.40 -12.61 36.28
CA VAL A 394 6.85 -12.63 37.69
C VAL A 394 7.60 -13.95 37.92
N PHE A 395 8.90 -13.86 38.20
CA PHE A 395 9.68 -15.00 38.69
C PHE A 395 9.49 -15.13 40.21
N VAL A 396 8.75 -16.16 40.65
CA VAL A 396 8.77 -16.58 42.06
C VAL A 396 9.86 -17.65 42.22
N SER A 397 10.98 -17.26 42.81
CA SER A 397 12.00 -18.23 43.27
C SER A 397 11.64 -18.69 44.69
N ILE A 398 11.14 -19.92 44.83
CA ILE A 398 11.01 -20.55 46.15
C ILE A 398 12.35 -21.18 46.50
N VAL A 399 13.08 -20.53 47.41
CA VAL A 399 14.20 -21.14 48.13
C VAL A 399 13.63 -21.78 49.39
N TYR A 400 13.58 -23.11 49.45
CA TYR A 400 13.40 -23.83 50.71
C TYR A 400 14.76 -24.06 51.36
N ILE A 401 14.96 -23.44 52.53
CA ILE A 401 15.98 -23.78 53.52
C ILE A 401 15.27 -24.57 54.65
N PHE A 402 16.01 -25.50 55.26
CA PHE A 402 15.73 -26.36 56.43
C PHE A 402 15.11 -27.73 56.09
N CYS A 403 15.66 -28.88 56.51
CA CYS A 403 16.64 -29.19 57.56
C CYS A 403 17.83 -30.02 57.05
#